data_AF-A0A4U1JI08-F1
#
_entry.id   AF-A0A4U1JI08-F1
#
_cell.length_a   1.000
_cell.length_b   1.000
_cell.length_c   1.000
_cell.angle_alpha   90.00
_cell.angle_beta   90.00
_cell.angle_gamma   90.00
#
_symmetry.space_group_name_H-M   'P 1'
#
loop_
_entity.id
_entity.type
_entity.pdbx_description
1 polymer ?
#
loop_
_entity_poly.entity_id
_entity_poly.type
_entity_poly.pdbx_seq_one_letter_code
_entity_poly.pdbx_strand_id
1 'polypeptide(L)'
;MTSPECPWMNLVEALRDGRLGPQEGASMERHLKSCAVCAGLARDLTRIGDAVRAPRERATQLSHQRARVSLLERATALPTPRVSFGKARFVLAAATLGIAGAFGFFGGQWTATTSRVALALHMSVPPRLQSASEPQVRPSDDARFTRNRSAGLDEVILEDGALDVARSRLAAGERFVVRTKDAQIEVRATALRIEAKEGRIRSVAVEQGTAEVQYAGFTAVIPAGGSWRATGDAAVEAADKEKSAAIPAPEPTSSAVVPSAPAKGKTSSRAAAVRGSRGMSDPSSDTPNENVMEESSWTGTPPSAPTFAPPPPVRVPSAASRAFADAMASLRRGNYADCADKFEQFVSTYPADARADEADYLRAVALQRAGRTAEAVAAAKRYLATRPKGAHRADAERMAGN
;
A
#
# COMPACT_ATOMS: atom_id res chain seq x y z
N MET A 1 -31.04 30.34 -10.97
CA MET A 1 -32.15 29.50 -10.46
C MET A 1 -31.57 28.11 -10.26
N THR A 2 -31.28 27.74 -9.02
CA THR A 2 -30.84 26.39 -8.64
C THR A 2 -32.06 25.47 -8.76
N SER A 3 -32.00 24.48 -9.65
CA SER A 3 -33.02 23.43 -9.66
C SER A 3 -33.03 22.78 -8.28
N PRO A 4 -34.19 22.60 -7.64
CA PRO A 4 -34.24 21.94 -6.34
C PRO A 4 -33.66 20.53 -6.49
N GLU A 5 -32.59 20.25 -5.75
CA GLU A 5 -31.97 18.92 -5.73
C GLU A 5 -32.97 17.93 -5.17
N CYS A 6 -33.16 16.81 -5.87
CA CYS A 6 -34.05 15.76 -5.38
C CYS A 6 -33.41 15.10 -4.15
N PRO A 7 -34.12 15.02 -2.99
CA PRO A 7 -33.54 14.43 -1.78
C PRO A 7 -33.21 12.93 -1.92
N TRP A 8 -33.71 12.28 -2.98
CA TRP A 8 -33.52 10.86 -3.28
C TRP A 8 -32.29 10.57 -4.15
N MET A 9 -31.52 11.60 -4.52
CA MET A 9 -30.40 11.48 -5.46
C MET A 9 -29.33 10.47 -5.00
N ASN A 10 -28.97 10.47 -3.71
CA ASN A 10 -27.97 9.54 -3.14
C ASN A 10 -28.42 8.07 -3.16
N LEU A 11 -29.73 7.82 -3.17
CA LEU A 11 -30.27 6.46 -3.20
C LEU A 11 -30.23 5.85 -4.61
N VAL A 12 -30.04 6.65 -5.67
CA VAL A 12 -29.89 6.15 -7.05
C VAL A 12 -28.61 5.33 -7.20
N GLU A 13 -27.51 5.79 -6.58
CA GLU A 13 -26.24 5.05 -6.55
C GLU A 13 -26.38 3.76 -5.73
N ALA A 14 -27.01 3.83 -4.55
CA ALA A 14 -27.27 2.66 -3.72
C ALA A 14 -28.14 1.60 -4.43
N LEU A 15 -29.14 2.02 -5.22
CA LEU A 15 -29.95 1.11 -6.03
C LEU A 15 -29.07 0.37 -7.05
N ARG A 16 -28.21 1.10 -7.76
CA ARG A 16 -27.31 0.55 -8.79
C ARG A 16 -26.32 -0.47 -8.21
N ASP A 17 -25.79 -0.18 -7.02
CA ASP A 17 -24.83 -1.05 -6.34
C ASP A 17 -25.51 -2.27 -5.67
N GLY A 18 -26.85 -2.39 -5.76
CA GLY A 18 -27.60 -3.47 -5.12
C GLY A 18 -27.63 -3.38 -3.59
N ARG A 19 -27.44 -2.18 -3.03
CA ARG A 19 -27.36 -1.94 -1.58
C ARG A 19 -28.70 -1.65 -0.92
N LEU A 20 -29.76 -1.44 -1.72
CA LEU A 20 -31.11 -1.21 -1.21
C LEU A 20 -31.83 -2.54 -0.99
N GLY A 21 -32.65 -2.60 0.06
CA GLY A 21 -33.55 -3.72 0.27
C GLY A 21 -34.62 -3.81 -0.83
N PRO A 22 -35.32 -4.96 -0.98
CA PRO A 22 -36.30 -5.15 -2.06
C PRO A 22 -37.42 -4.09 -2.10
N GLN A 23 -37.90 -3.66 -0.93
CA GLN A 23 -38.95 -2.64 -0.81
C GLN A 23 -38.45 -1.24 -1.19
N GLU A 24 -37.26 -0.87 -0.74
CA GLU A 24 -36.63 0.42 -1.08
C GLU A 24 -36.29 0.48 -2.56
N GLY A 25 -35.80 -0.63 -3.12
CA GLY A 25 -35.54 -0.78 -4.54
C GLY A 25 -36.78 -0.53 -5.39
N ALA A 26 -37.89 -1.20 -5.08
CA ALA A 26 -39.17 -1.00 -5.76
C ALA A 26 -39.71 0.44 -5.60
N SER A 27 -39.49 1.07 -4.44
CA SER A 27 -39.86 2.47 -4.24
C SER A 27 -39.03 3.41 -5.12
N MET A 28 -37.71 3.17 -5.20
CA MET A 28 -36.82 3.95 -6.05
C MET A 28 -37.14 3.77 -7.54
N GLU A 29 -37.40 2.55 -7.99
CA GLU A 29 -37.79 2.29 -9.38
C GLU A 29 -39.06 3.04 -9.77
N ARG A 30 -40.05 3.15 -8.87
CA ARG A 30 -41.23 4.01 -9.10
C ARG A 30 -40.85 5.48 -9.15
N HIS A 31 -39.98 5.95 -8.26
CA HIS A 31 -39.50 7.33 -8.25
C HIS A 31 -38.76 7.70 -9.54
N LEU A 32 -37.90 6.82 -10.07
CA LEU A 32 -37.18 7.01 -11.33
C LEU A 32 -38.13 7.20 -12.53
N LYS A 33 -39.33 6.61 -12.49
CA LYS A 33 -40.36 6.83 -13.53
C LYS A 33 -40.97 8.24 -13.46
N SER A 34 -41.03 8.85 -12.28
CA SER A 34 -41.65 10.17 -12.06
C SER A 34 -40.66 11.34 -12.00
N CYS A 35 -39.40 11.11 -11.63
CA CYS A 35 -38.41 12.16 -11.41
C CYS A 35 -37.36 12.19 -12.53
N ALA A 36 -37.44 13.19 -13.40
CA ALA A 36 -36.52 13.35 -14.53
C ALA A 36 -35.04 13.52 -14.11
N VAL A 37 -34.79 14.16 -12.97
CA VAL A 37 -33.42 14.38 -12.44
C VAL A 37 -32.79 13.06 -12.03
N CYS A 38 -33.47 12.24 -11.22
CA CYS A 38 -32.95 10.94 -10.79
C CYS A 38 -32.85 9.96 -11.96
N ALA A 39 -33.79 9.99 -12.91
CA ALA A 39 -33.72 9.20 -14.14
C ALA A 39 -32.51 9.60 -15.02
N GLY A 40 -32.18 10.89 -15.10
CA GLY A 40 -30.98 11.39 -15.75
C GLY A 40 -29.72 10.84 -15.11
N LEU A 41 -29.59 10.99 -13.78
CA LEU A 41 -28.45 10.48 -13.03
C LEU A 41 -28.28 8.95 -13.19
N ALA A 42 -29.37 8.19 -13.12
CA ALA A 42 -29.33 6.74 -13.32
C ALA A 42 -28.77 6.37 -14.70
N ARG A 43 -29.19 7.06 -15.77
CA ARG A 43 -28.64 6.87 -17.13
C ARG A 43 -27.17 7.24 -17.22
N ASP A 44 -26.76 8.34 -16.61
CA ASP A 44 -25.36 8.78 -16.61
C ASP A 44 -24.46 7.80 -15.88
N LEU A 45 -24.91 7.30 -14.72
CA LEU A 45 -24.20 6.26 -13.97
C LEU A 45 -24.06 4.98 -14.81
N THR A 46 -25.12 4.51 -15.47
CA THR A 46 -25.05 3.37 -16.40
C THR A 46 -24.05 3.62 -17.52
N ARG A 47 -24.11 4.78 -18.19
CA ARG A 47 -23.18 5.17 -19.25
C ARG A 47 -21.72 5.16 -18.77
N ILE A 48 -21.44 5.68 -17.57
CA ILE A 48 -20.10 5.66 -16.98
C ILE A 48 -19.68 4.21 -16.71
N GLY A 49 -20.56 3.37 -16.18
CA GLY A 49 -20.28 1.96 -15.93
C GLY A 49 -19.92 1.21 -17.20
N ASP A 50 -20.67 1.43 -18.26
CA ASP A 50 -20.44 0.78 -19.55
C ASP A 50 -19.14 1.28 -20.17
N ALA A 51 -18.82 2.58 -20.07
CA ALA A 51 -17.53 3.12 -20.50
C ALA A 51 -16.32 2.59 -19.69
N VAL A 52 -16.52 2.21 -18.42
CA VAL A 52 -15.47 1.59 -17.59
C VAL A 52 -15.30 0.12 -17.92
N ARG A 53 -16.39 -0.62 -18.15
CA ARG A 53 -16.38 -2.05 -18.50
C ARG A 53 -16.03 -2.34 -19.95
N ALA A 54 -16.28 -1.38 -20.85
CA ALA A 54 -15.93 -1.53 -22.26
C ALA A 54 -14.46 -1.95 -22.39
N PRO A 55 -14.15 -3.00 -23.16
CA PRO A 55 -12.78 -3.42 -23.41
C PRO A 55 -11.95 -2.22 -23.85
N ARG A 56 -11.01 -1.82 -23.00
CA ARG A 56 -10.10 -0.74 -23.34
C ARG A 56 -9.00 -1.33 -24.20
N GLU A 57 -8.99 -0.92 -25.47
CA GLU A 57 -7.83 -1.13 -26.32
C GLU A 57 -6.60 -0.56 -25.59
N ARG A 58 -5.52 -1.34 -25.53
CA ARG A 58 -4.30 -0.91 -24.83
C ARG A 58 -3.81 0.37 -25.49
N ALA A 59 -3.95 1.49 -24.78
CA ALA A 59 -3.52 2.78 -25.26
C ALA A 59 -2.03 2.70 -25.63
N THR A 60 -1.71 2.91 -26.91
CA THR A 60 -0.33 3.04 -27.36
C THR A 60 0.31 4.26 -26.69
N GLN A 61 1.63 4.28 -26.49
CA GLN A 61 2.29 5.44 -25.87
C GLN A 61 1.96 6.77 -26.58
N LEU A 62 1.83 6.72 -27.91
CA LEU A 62 1.47 7.88 -28.72
C LEU A 62 0.03 8.35 -28.47
N SER A 63 -0.92 7.42 -28.24
CA SER A 63 -2.28 7.78 -27.82
C SER A 63 -2.30 8.45 -26.43
N HIS A 64 -1.45 8.00 -25.51
CA HIS A 64 -1.33 8.58 -24.17
C HIS A 64 -0.74 10.01 -24.23
N GLN A 65 0.27 10.24 -25.06
CA GLN A 65 0.83 11.57 -25.29
C GLN A 65 -0.21 12.52 -25.91
N ARG A 66 -0.96 12.08 -26.93
CA ARG A 66 -2.03 12.87 -27.54
C ARG A 66 -3.15 13.19 -26.55
N ALA A 67 -3.55 12.22 -25.72
CA ALA A 67 -4.54 12.43 -24.67
C ALA A 67 -4.07 13.47 -23.64
N ARG A 68 -2.79 13.42 -23.24
CA ARG A 68 -2.19 14.40 -22.32
C ARG A 68 -2.20 15.82 -22.91
N VAL A 69 -1.81 15.97 -24.18
CA VAL A 69 -1.84 17.28 -24.86
C VAL A 69 -3.27 17.80 -24.95
N SER A 70 -4.24 16.96 -25.33
CA SER A 70 -5.66 17.35 -25.41
C SER A 70 -6.23 17.79 -24.05
N LEU A 71 -5.80 17.16 -22.95
CA LEU A 71 -6.21 17.57 -21.60
C LEU A 71 -5.60 18.92 -21.20
N LEU A 72 -4.33 19.16 -21.53
CA LEU A 72 -3.67 20.45 -21.27
C LEU A 72 -4.31 21.57 -22.10
N GLU A 73 -4.58 21.33 -23.38
CA GLU A 73 -5.28 22.28 -24.25
C GLU A 73 -6.66 22.63 -23.70
N ARG A 74 -7.46 21.62 -23.29
CA ARG A 74 -8.77 21.86 -22.66
C ARG A 74 -8.65 22.66 -21.36
N ALA A 75 -7.66 22.36 -20.53
CA ALA A 75 -7.43 23.10 -19.29
C ALA A 75 -7.06 24.57 -19.56
N THR A 76 -6.29 24.85 -20.63
CA THR A 76 -5.95 26.22 -21.04
C THR A 76 -7.08 26.94 -21.75
N ALA A 77 -7.98 26.21 -22.40
CA ALA A 77 -9.14 26.76 -23.12
C ALA A 77 -10.32 27.08 -22.20
N LEU A 78 -10.30 26.65 -20.92
CA LEU A 78 -11.30 27.06 -19.95
C LEU A 78 -11.22 28.59 -19.81
N PRO A 79 -12.32 29.33 -20.10
CA PRO A 79 -12.32 30.77 -19.98
C PRO A 79 -11.95 31.11 -18.54
N THR A 80 -10.80 31.77 -18.35
CA THR A 80 -10.43 32.32 -17.05
C THR A 80 -11.62 33.16 -16.57
N PRO A 81 -12.22 32.85 -15.42
CA PRO A 81 -13.36 33.63 -14.93
C PRO A 81 -12.91 35.08 -14.87
N ARG A 82 -13.50 35.93 -15.74
CA ARG A 82 -13.28 37.36 -15.69
C ARG A 82 -13.91 37.85 -14.38
N VAL A 83 -13.13 37.79 -13.31
CA VAL A 83 -13.48 38.45 -12.05
C VAL A 83 -13.59 39.93 -12.39
N SER A 84 -14.82 40.42 -12.42
CA SER A 84 -15.16 41.82 -12.64
C SER A 84 -14.59 42.65 -11.47
N PHE A 85 -13.32 43.06 -11.58
CA PHE A 85 -12.63 43.92 -10.61
C PHE A 85 -13.07 45.39 -10.70
N GLY A 86 -14.13 45.71 -11.46
CA GLY A 86 -14.52 47.07 -11.81
C GLY A 86 -14.93 47.98 -10.64
N LYS A 87 -15.25 47.42 -9.46
CA LYS A 87 -15.63 48.22 -8.28
C LYS A 87 -14.64 48.14 -7.11
N ALA A 88 -13.78 47.12 -7.05
CA ALA A 88 -12.84 46.95 -5.93
C ALA A 88 -11.61 47.87 -6.02
N ARG A 89 -11.24 48.34 -7.22
CA ARG A 89 -10.10 49.27 -7.40
C ARG A 89 -10.36 50.66 -6.83
N PHE A 90 -11.61 51.12 -6.77
CA PHE A 90 -11.93 52.43 -6.21
C PHE A 90 -11.91 52.44 -4.67
N VAL A 91 -12.15 51.31 -4.00
CA VAL A 91 -12.14 51.24 -2.53
C VAL A 91 -10.71 51.20 -1.96
N LEU A 92 -9.78 50.55 -2.66
CA LEU A 92 -8.39 50.46 -2.17
C LEU A 92 -7.54 51.71 -2.45
N ALA A 93 -7.87 52.49 -3.48
CA ALA A 93 -7.20 53.77 -3.75
C ALA A 93 -7.58 54.88 -2.75
N ALA A 94 -8.78 54.81 -2.15
CA ALA A 94 -9.20 55.76 -1.12
C ALA A 94 -8.54 55.48 0.25
N ALA A 95 -8.17 54.23 0.53
CA ALA A 95 -7.54 53.85 1.80
C ALA A 95 -6.05 54.25 1.90
N THR A 96 -5.33 54.34 0.79
CA THR A 96 -3.91 54.72 0.81
C THR A 96 -3.68 56.23 0.92
N LEU A 97 -4.63 57.06 0.45
CA LEU A 97 -4.57 58.52 0.62
C LEU A 97 -4.89 58.99 2.04
N GLY A 98 -5.60 58.20 2.84
CA GLY A 98 -5.86 58.50 4.26
C GLY A 98 -4.66 58.29 5.20
N ILE A 99 -3.75 57.38 4.85
CA ILE A 99 -2.60 57.03 5.71
C ILE A 99 -1.40 57.98 5.49
N ALA A 100 -1.25 58.56 4.29
CA ALA A 100 -0.19 59.52 4.01
C ALA A 100 -0.38 60.89 4.73
N GLY A 101 -1.61 61.23 5.14
CA GLY A 101 -1.90 62.47 5.88
C GLY A 101 -1.57 62.42 7.38
N ALA A 102 -1.47 61.23 7.98
CA ALA A 102 -1.29 61.07 9.42
C ALA A 102 0.18 61.00 9.87
N PHE A 103 1.12 60.69 8.97
CA PHE A 103 2.56 60.56 9.30
C PHE A 103 3.40 61.82 8.99
N GLY A 104 2.77 62.91 8.52
CA GLY A 104 3.49 64.13 8.13
C GLY A 104 3.86 65.09 9.27
N PHE A 105 3.44 64.85 10.53
CA PHE A 105 3.58 65.86 11.59
C PHE A 105 4.50 65.52 12.77
N PHE A 106 5.11 64.33 12.81
CA PHE A 106 6.21 64.05 13.74
C PHE A 106 7.49 63.76 12.95
N GLY A 107 8.19 64.84 12.65
CA GLY A 107 9.52 64.80 12.05
C GLY A 107 10.54 64.08 12.93
N GLY A 108 11.57 63.53 12.27
CA GLY A 108 12.72 62.96 12.95
C GLY A 108 13.57 62.13 12.02
N GLN A 109 14.41 62.81 11.22
CA GLN A 109 15.64 62.35 10.58
C GLN A 109 15.90 60.83 10.63
N TRP A 110 15.46 60.07 9.63
CA TRP A 110 16.12 58.81 9.29
C TRP A 110 16.71 58.94 7.90
N THR A 111 18.03 59.06 7.91
CA THR A 111 18.93 59.15 6.77
C THR A 111 18.68 58.04 5.77
N ALA A 112 18.69 58.43 4.51
CA ALA A 112 18.58 57.56 3.35
C ALA A 112 19.68 56.48 3.33
N THR A 113 19.32 55.25 3.71
CA THR A 113 19.99 54.05 3.20
C THR A 113 19.13 53.49 2.08
N THR A 114 19.47 53.88 0.85
CA THR A 114 18.98 53.28 -0.39
C THR A 114 19.55 51.86 -0.51
N SER A 115 18.94 50.92 0.22
CA SER A 115 19.15 49.50 -0.01
C SER A 115 18.56 49.15 -1.39
N ARG A 116 19.44 49.13 -2.39
CA ARG A 116 19.19 48.45 -3.65
C ARG A 116 18.86 46.99 -3.32
N VAL A 117 17.58 46.65 -3.31
CA VAL A 117 17.11 45.27 -3.34
C VAL A 117 17.49 44.74 -4.72
N ALA A 118 18.69 44.17 -4.81
CA ALA A 118 19.05 43.31 -5.92
C ALA A 118 18.07 42.13 -5.87
N LEU A 119 17.11 42.12 -6.79
CA LEU A 119 16.36 40.92 -7.15
C LEU A 119 17.37 39.90 -7.70
N ALA A 120 18.02 39.17 -6.80
CA ALA A 120 18.69 37.94 -7.15
C ALA A 120 17.60 36.94 -7.52
N LEU A 121 17.34 36.82 -8.83
CA LEU A 121 16.66 35.68 -9.42
C LEU A 121 17.52 34.45 -9.14
N HIS A 122 17.39 33.88 -7.94
CA HIS A 122 17.88 32.56 -7.62
C HIS A 122 17.11 31.58 -8.49
N MET A 123 17.68 31.26 -9.65
CA MET A 123 17.30 30.08 -10.41
C MET A 123 17.61 28.88 -9.52
N SER A 124 16.59 28.40 -8.81
CA SER A 124 16.63 27.13 -8.10
C SER A 124 17.03 26.06 -9.10
N VAL A 125 18.25 25.55 -8.95
CA VAL A 125 18.74 24.38 -9.66
C VAL A 125 17.66 23.30 -9.48
N PRO A 126 17.10 22.74 -10.56
CA PRO A 126 16.08 21.71 -10.43
C PRO A 126 16.66 20.58 -9.58
N PRO A 127 15.91 20.06 -8.58
CA PRO A 127 16.41 18.99 -7.74
C PRO A 127 16.89 17.86 -8.65
N ARG A 128 18.16 17.47 -8.49
CA ARG A 128 18.69 16.25 -9.14
C ARG A 128 17.72 15.13 -8.79
N LEU A 129 17.01 14.63 -9.79
CA LEU A 129 16.18 13.44 -9.69
C LEU A 129 17.10 12.33 -9.21
N GLN A 130 17.04 12.00 -7.92
CA GLN A 130 17.71 10.83 -7.38
C GLN A 130 17.13 9.65 -8.17
N SER A 131 17.96 8.98 -8.95
CA SER A 131 17.59 7.79 -9.70
C SER A 131 16.95 6.83 -8.71
N ALA A 132 15.65 6.56 -8.88
CA ALA A 132 14.92 5.66 -8.00
C ALA A 132 15.69 4.34 -7.91
N SER A 133 16.06 3.93 -6.70
CA SER A 133 16.84 2.71 -6.52
C SER A 133 16.05 1.53 -7.07
N GLU A 134 16.70 0.81 -7.97
CA GLU A 134 16.15 -0.36 -8.62
C GLU A 134 15.70 -1.42 -7.59
N PRO A 135 14.51 -2.03 -7.73
CA PRO A 135 14.12 -3.17 -6.90
C PRO A 135 15.16 -4.29 -6.94
N GLN A 136 15.67 -4.63 -5.77
CA GLN A 136 16.57 -5.73 -5.55
C GLN A 136 15.75 -7.01 -5.35
N VAL A 137 15.83 -7.90 -6.32
CA VAL A 137 15.20 -9.21 -6.28
C VAL A 137 16.29 -10.24 -6.05
N ARG A 138 16.27 -10.92 -4.91
CA ARG A 138 17.23 -11.97 -4.55
C ARG A 138 16.53 -13.33 -4.61
N PRO A 139 16.94 -14.25 -5.49
CA PRO A 139 16.48 -15.63 -5.40
C PRO A 139 17.02 -16.29 -4.12
N SER A 140 16.18 -17.14 -3.53
CA SER A 140 16.49 -18.06 -2.44
C SER A 140 15.88 -19.43 -2.79
N ASP A 141 16.40 -20.52 -2.21
CA ASP A 141 15.85 -21.88 -2.36
C ASP A 141 15.61 -22.32 -3.82
N ASP A 142 16.65 -22.24 -4.65
CA ASP A 142 16.63 -22.63 -6.08
C ASP A 142 15.54 -21.94 -6.91
N ALA A 143 15.20 -20.69 -6.56
CA ALA A 143 14.13 -19.96 -7.23
C ALA A 143 14.29 -19.86 -8.74
N ARG A 144 13.25 -20.29 -9.47
CA ARG A 144 13.13 -20.13 -10.93
C ARG A 144 12.12 -19.03 -11.22
N PHE A 145 12.58 -17.95 -11.84
CA PHE A 145 11.74 -16.83 -12.20
C PHE A 145 12.19 -16.15 -13.50
N THR A 146 11.24 -15.48 -14.16
CA THR A 146 11.50 -14.57 -15.28
C THR A 146 11.12 -13.15 -14.87
N ARG A 147 11.94 -12.15 -15.24
CA ARG A 147 11.66 -10.74 -14.94
C ARG A 147 11.45 -9.95 -16.23
N ASN A 148 10.32 -9.25 -16.33
CA ASN A 148 9.97 -8.40 -17.45
C ASN A 148 9.80 -6.95 -16.96
N ARG A 149 10.56 -6.02 -17.54
CA ARG A 149 10.44 -4.59 -17.24
C ARG A 149 9.85 -3.86 -18.43
N SER A 150 8.74 -3.18 -18.17
CA SER A 150 8.13 -2.23 -19.09
C SER A 150 7.94 -0.89 -18.38
N ALA A 151 7.75 0.20 -19.14
CA ALA A 151 7.69 1.55 -18.58
C ALA A 151 6.60 1.67 -17.49
N GLY A 152 7.03 1.68 -16.22
CA GLY A 152 6.15 1.76 -15.04
C GLY A 152 5.71 0.42 -14.45
N LEU A 153 6.11 -0.73 -15.00
CA LEU A 153 5.79 -2.05 -14.46
C LEU A 153 7.02 -2.97 -14.47
N ASP A 154 7.39 -3.45 -13.29
CA ASP A 154 8.38 -4.51 -13.10
C ASP A 154 7.65 -5.78 -12.68
N GLU A 155 7.52 -6.72 -13.61
CA GLU A 155 6.79 -7.97 -13.44
C GLU A 155 7.78 -9.12 -13.24
N VAL A 156 7.62 -9.88 -12.16
CA VAL A 156 8.39 -11.10 -11.88
C VAL A 156 7.44 -12.29 -11.95
N ILE A 157 7.66 -13.21 -12.89
CA ILE A 157 6.92 -14.47 -12.96
C ILE A 157 7.72 -15.50 -12.18
N LEU A 158 7.21 -15.92 -11.01
CA LEU A 158 7.85 -16.90 -10.13
C LEU A 158 7.25 -18.29 -10.38
N GLU A 159 8.08 -19.23 -10.82
CA GLU A 159 7.67 -20.60 -11.11
C GLU A 159 7.95 -21.54 -9.93
N ASP A 160 9.06 -21.37 -9.24
CA ASP A 160 9.44 -22.26 -8.13
C ASP A 160 10.40 -21.55 -7.18
N GLY A 161 10.55 -22.08 -5.97
CA GLY A 161 11.44 -21.58 -4.92
C GLY A 161 10.94 -20.33 -4.20
N ALA A 162 11.88 -19.59 -3.61
CA ALA A 162 11.60 -18.44 -2.76
C ALA A 162 12.27 -17.15 -3.27
N LEU A 163 11.53 -16.04 -3.23
CA LEU A 163 11.98 -14.74 -3.72
C LEU A 163 11.99 -13.72 -2.60
N ASP A 164 13.17 -13.20 -2.26
CA ASP A 164 13.32 -12.08 -1.34
C ASP A 164 13.33 -10.77 -2.14
N VAL A 165 12.31 -9.94 -1.94
CA VAL A 165 12.13 -8.67 -2.63
C VAL A 165 12.39 -7.53 -1.67
N ALA A 166 13.49 -6.80 -1.89
CA ALA A 166 13.79 -5.55 -1.21
C ALA A 166 13.74 -4.41 -2.22
N ARG A 167 12.90 -3.42 -1.98
CA ARG A 167 12.80 -2.25 -2.87
C ARG A 167 12.97 -0.96 -2.07
N SER A 168 13.29 0.14 -2.73
CA SER A 168 13.06 1.47 -2.16
C SER A 168 11.64 1.94 -2.48
N ARG A 169 11.22 3.10 -1.98
CA ARG A 169 9.91 3.66 -2.34
C ARG A 169 9.72 3.70 -3.86
N LEU A 170 8.63 3.09 -4.30
CA LEU A 170 8.12 3.11 -5.67
C LEU A 170 7.92 4.56 -6.15
N ALA A 171 8.38 4.91 -7.36
CA ALA A 171 8.04 6.20 -7.93
C ALA A 171 6.52 6.27 -8.23
N ALA A 172 5.96 7.47 -8.27
CA ALA A 172 4.54 7.65 -8.58
C ALA A 172 4.22 7.05 -9.97
N GLY A 173 3.31 6.07 -9.99
CA GLY A 173 2.89 5.38 -11.22
C GLY A 173 3.71 4.13 -11.57
N GLU A 174 4.78 3.83 -10.84
CA GLU A 174 5.44 2.54 -10.95
C GLU A 174 4.68 1.46 -10.17
N ARG A 175 4.75 0.22 -10.64
CA ARG A 175 4.20 -0.96 -9.97
C ARG A 175 5.23 -2.09 -10.00
N PHE A 176 5.25 -2.92 -8.96
CA PHE A 176 6.00 -4.17 -8.97
C PHE A 176 5.08 -5.30 -8.60
N VAL A 177 5.04 -6.27 -9.49
CA VAL A 177 4.06 -7.34 -9.44
C VAL A 177 4.81 -8.66 -9.56
N VAL A 178 4.59 -9.54 -8.59
CA VAL A 178 5.02 -10.94 -8.69
C VAL A 178 3.81 -11.75 -9.12
N ARG A 179 3.93 -12.53 -10.20
CA ARG A 179 2.88 -13.41 -10.70
C ARG A 179 3.30 -14.85 -10.56
N THR A 180 2.34 -15.66 -10.16
CA THR A 180 2.37 -17.12 -10.19
C THR A 180 1.21 -17.57 -11.09
N LYS A 181 1.03 -18.87 -11.31
CA LYS A 181 -0.08 -19.42 -12.11
C LYS A 181 -1.45 -19.11 -11.51
N ASP A 182 -1.53 -19.01 -10.19
CA ASP A 182 -2.79 -18.88 -9.44
C ASP A 182 -2.92 -17.61 -8.60
N ALA A 183 -1.84 -16.83 -8.45
CA ALA A 183 -1.86 -15.57 -7.72
C ALA A 183 -1.09 -14.43 -8.40
N GLN A 184 -1.53 -13.22 -8.08
CA GLN A 184 -0.85 -11.97 -8.39
C GLN A 184 -0.59 -11.19 -7.11
N ILE A 185 0.67 -10.85 -6.84
CA ILE A 185 1.12 -10.11 -5.67
C ILE A 185 1.58 -8.72 -6.11
N GLU A 186 0.90 -7.66 -5.67
CA GLU A 186 1.35 -6.28 -5.88
C GLU A 186 2.06 -5.75 -4.64
N VAL A 187 3.31 -5.32 -4.84
CA VAL A 187 4.20 -4.88 -3.76
C VAL A 187 4.15 -3.36 -3.66
N ARG A 188 3.59 -2.82 -2.57
CA ARG A 188 3.44 -1.36 -2.39
C ARG A 188 4.52 -0.75 -1.48
N ALA A 189 5.08 -1.51 -0.55
CA ALA A 189 6.16 -1.07 0.32
C ALA A 189 6.99 -2.27 0.84
N THR A 190 8.17 -1.99 1.39
CA THR A 190 9.38 -2.68 0.93
C THR A 190 10.16 -3.52 1.94
N ALA A 191 9.85 -4.81 1.99
CA ALA A 191 10.75 -5.97 2.13
C ALA A 191 9.82 -7.16 2.35
N LEU A 192 9.88 -8.18 1.49
CA LEU A 192 9.00 -9.34 1.62
C LEU A 192 9.62 -10.58 1.00
N ARG A 193 9.18 -11.74 1.50
CA ARG A 193 9.54 -13.06 1.00
C ARG A 193 8.31 -13.73 0.40
N ILE A 194 8.43 -14.24 -0.81
CA ILE A 194 7.36 -14.95 -1.53
C ILE A 194 7.86 -16.35 -1.83
N GLU A 195 7.04 -17.36 -1.56
CA GLU A 195 7.36 -18.75 -1.86
C GLU A 195 6.33 -19.32 -2.82
N ALA A 196 6.81 -20.02 -3.85
CA ALA A 196 5.98 -20.71 -4.82
C ALA A 196 6.54 -22.11 -5.10
N LYS A 197 5.65 -23.04 -5.48
CA LYS A 197 6.02 -24.40 -5.88
C LYS A 197 5.21 -24.80 -7.11
N GLU A 198 5.85 -25.29 -8.16
CA GLU A 198 5.20 -25.71 -9.42
C GLU A 198 4.32 -24.61 -10.08
N GLY A 199 4.68 -23.36 -9.82
CA GLY A 199 4.02 -22.16 -10.27
C GLY A 199 2.83 -21.76 -9.42
N ARG A 200 2.58 -22.38 -8.27
CA ARG A 200 1.50 -22.00 -7.34
C ARG A 200 2.06 -21.29 -6.12
N ILE A 201 1.39 -20.23 -5.67
CA ILE A 201 1.82 -19.52 -4.47
C ILE A 201 1.61 -20.37 -3.21
N ARG A 202 2.62 -20.41 -2.33
CA ARG A 202 2.57 -21.12 -1.04
C ARG A 202 2.40 -20.14 0.11
N SER A 203 3.27 -19.13 0.16
CA SER A 203 3.32 -18.18 1.26
C SER A 203 3.79 -16.81 0.80
N VAL A 204 3.35 -15.78 1.53
CA VAL A 204 3.86 -14.41 1.41
C VAL A 204 4.07 -13.86 2.81
N ALA A 205 5.29 -13.44 3.13
CA ALA A 205 5.62 -12.79 4.39
C ALA A 205 6.12 -11.38 4.13
N VAL A 206 5.51 -10.38 4.75
CA VAL A 206 5.87 -8.97 4.57
C VAL A 206 6.66 -8.53 5.79
N GLU A 207 7.96 -8.31 5.63
CA GLU A 207 8.81 -7.77 6.70
C GLU A 207 8.56 -6.27 6.88
N GLN A 208 8.51 -5.53 5.77
CA GLN A 208 8.30 -4.09 5.77
C GLN A 208 7.31 -3.67 4.69
N GLY A 209 6.46 -2.71 5.02
CA GLY A 209 5.50 -2.14 4.09
C GLY A 209 4.17 -2.89 3.99
N THR A 210 3.67 -3.07 2.78
CA THR A 210 2.38 -3.69 2.50
C THR A 210 2.42 -4.40 1.17
N ALA A 211 1.82 -5.59 1.13
CA ALA A 211 1.59 -6.36 -0.09
C ALA A 211 0.10 -6.64 -0.27
N GLU A 212 -0.36 -6.62 -1.51
CA GLU A 212 -1.72 -7.03 -1.88
C GLU A 212 -1.62 -8.35 -2.65
N VAL A 213 -2.22 -9.42 -2.12
CA VAL A 213 -2.25 -10.74 -2.73
C VAL A 213 -3.64 -10.98 -3.31
N GLN A 214 -3.70 -11.19 -4.62
CA GLN A 214 -4.90 -11.63 -5.33
C GLN A 214 -4.75 -13.13 -5.62
N TYR A 215 -5.58 -13.96 -4.99
CA TYR A 215 -5.54 -15.43 -5.08
C TYR A 215 -6.96 -15.98 -5.20
N ALA A 216 -7.21 -16.80 -6.23
CA ALA A 216 -8.52 -17.45 -6.45
C ALA A 216 -9.73 -16.48 -6.42
N GLY A 217 -9.57 -15.25 -6.92
CA GLY A 217 -10.61 -14.21 -6.93
C GLY A 217 -10.77 -13.46 -5.59
N PHE A 218 -10.01 -13.81 -4.56
CA PHE A 218 -9.96 -13.09 -3.29
C PHE A 218 -8.75 -12.15 -3.25
N THR A 219 -8.94 -10.99 -2.64
CA THR A 219 -7.87 -10.00 -2.41
C THR A 219 -7.59 -9.88 -0.91
N ALA A 220 -6.34 -10.07 -0.51
CA ALA A 220 -5.87 -9.89 0.86
C ALA A 220 -4.78 -8.80 0.89
N VAL A 221 -4.86 -7.88 1.85
CA VAL A 221 -3.80 -6.90 2.12
C VAL A 221 -3.01 -7.37 3.34
N ILE A 222 -1.72 -7.57 3.17
CA ILE A 222 -0.80 -8.03 4.19
C ILE A 222 0.03 -6.83 4.68
N PRO A 223 -0.17 -6.36 5.91
CA PRO A 223 0.66 -5.31 6.49
C PRO A 223 2.05 -5.84 6.89
N ALA A 224 2.97 -4.93 7.18
CA ALA A 224 4.28 -5.25 7.75
C ALA A 224 4.17 -6.14 8.99
N GLY A 225 5.05 -7.12 9.10
CA GLY A 225 5.02 -8.20 10.09
C GLY A 225 3.94 -9.26 9.84
N GLY A 226 3.09 -9.08 8.83
CA GLY A 226 2.04 -10.01 8.46
C GLY A 226 2.54 -11.12 7.53
N SER A 227 1.84 -12.25 7.57
CA SER A 227 2.03 -13.35 6.63
C SER A 227 0.70 -13.88 6.12
N TRP A 228 0.70 -14.38 4.90
CA TRP A 228 -0.41 -15.06 4.25
C TRP A 228 0.07 -16.42 3.72
N ARG A 229 -0.80 -17.42 3.77
CA ARG A 229 -0.57 -18.76 3.21
C ARG A 229 -1.78 -19.19 2.39
N ALA A 230 -1.54 -19.90 1.29
CA ALA A 230 -2.61 -20.45 0.47
C ALA A 230 -3.36 -21.56 1.23
N THR A 231 -4.68 -21.45 1.34
CA THR A 231 -5.53 -22.33 2.18
C THR A 231 -5.56 -23.79 1.70
N GLY A 232 -5.15 -24.07 0.46
CA GLY A 232 -5.14 -25.43 -0.11
C GLY A 232 -4.02 -26.34 0.40
N ASP A 233 -2.95 -25.78 0.95
CA ASP A 233 -1.73 -26.56 1.26
C ASP A 233 -1.62 -26.99 2.73
N ALA A 234 -2.43 -26.40 3.62
CA ALA A 234 -2.47 -26.82 5.02
C ALA A 234 -2.89 -28.29 5.17
N ALA A 235 -3.69 -28.83 4.23
CA ALA A 235 -4.09 -30.23 4.24
C ALA A 235 -2.96 -31.18 3.82
N VAL A 236 -2.08 -30.76 2.91
CA VAL A 236 -0.97 -31.60 2.41
C VAL A 236 0.21 -31.58 3.37
N GLU A 237 0.52 -30.41 3.95
CA GLU A 237 1.61 -30.28 4.93
C GLU A 237 1.28 -30.97 6.27
N ALA A 238 0.00 -31.00 6.68
CA ALA A 238 -0.43 -31.79 7.84
C ALA A 238 -0.27 -33.31 7.60
N ALA A 239 -0.58 -33.79 6.39
CA ALA A 239 -0.43 -35.19 6.03
C ALA A 239 1.05 -35.64 5.95
N ASP A 240 1.95 -34.79 5.44
CA ASP A 240 3.39 -35.10 5.39
C ASP A 240 4.05 -35.04 6.78
N LYS A 241 3.58 -34.15 7.66
CA LYS A 241 4.06 -34.08 9.05
C LYS A 241 3.59 -35.28 9.89
N GLU A 242 2.41 -35.81 9.60
CA GLU A 242 1.89 -37.03 10.24
C GLU A 242 2.64 -38.29 9.75
N LYS A 243 3.04 -38.33 8.47
CA LYS A 243 3.85 -39.43 7.92
C LYS A 243 5.31 -39.41 8.39
N SER A 244 5.86 -38.22 8.71
CA SER A 244 7.22 -38.10 9.26
C SER A 244 7.31 -38.35 10.77
N ALA A 245 6.19 -38.39 11.50
CA ALA A 245 6.13 -38.69 12.93
C ALA A 245 6.07 -40.21 13.26
N ALA A 246 6.01 -41.08 12.26
CA ALA A 246 5.89 -42.53 12.44
C ALA A 246 7.23 -43.30 12.37
N ILE A 247 8.38 -42.62 12.51
CA ILE A 247 9.66 -43.29 12.76
C ILE A 247 9.87 -43.33 14.28
N PRO A 248 9.77 -44.49 14.96
CA PRO A 248 10.05 -44.58 16.38
C PRO A 248 11.50 -44.19 16.66
N ALA A 249 11.69 -43.32 17.65
CA ALA A 249 12.99 -42.88 18.12
C ALA A 249 13.84 -44.09 18.56
N PRO A 250 15.10 -44.22 18.12
CA PRO A 250 16.02 -45.17 18.74
C PRO A 250 16.31 -44.74 20.19
N GLU A 251 16.26 -45.70 21.09
CA GLU A 251 16.48 -45.53 22.53
C GLU A 251 17.86 -44.89 22.83
N PRO A 252 17.95 -43.99 23.84
CA PRO A 252 19.21 -43.36 24.20
C PRO A 252 20.11 -44.33 24.97
N THR A 253 21.13 -44.88 24.32
CA THR A 253 22.26 -45.50 25.00
C THR A 253 23.11 -44.44 25.69
N SER A 254 23.00 -44.42 27.00
CA SER A 254 23.91 -43.74 27.93
C SER A 254 25.31 -44.36 27.84
N SER A 255 26.33 -43.55 27.51
CA SER A 255 27.73 -43.86 27.84
C SER A 255 28.61 -42.61 27.87
N ALA A 256 28.99 -42.29 29.11
CA ALA A 256 30.29 -41.84 29.62
C ALA A 256 31.25 -40.99 28.76
N VAL A 257 31.64 -39.89 29.41
CA VAL A 257 32.72 -38.94 29.13
C VAL A 257 34.11 -39.58 29.32
N VAL A 258 35.03 -39.38 28.35
CA VAL A 258 36.49 -39.27 28.56
C VAL A 258 37.09 -38.30 27.52
N PRO A 259 38.01 -37.37 27.89
CA PRO A 259 38.59 -36.38 26.99
C PRO A 259 39.96 -36.83 26.43
N SER A 260 40.30 -36.43 25.20
CA SER A 260 41.70 -36.33 24.78
C SER A 260 41.93 -35.33 23.64
N ALA A 261 43.09 -34.70 23.72
CA ALA A 261 43.56 -33.48 23.04
C ALA A 261 44.05 -33.73 21.58
N PRO A 262 44.58 -32.71 20.86
CA PRO A 262 44.46 -32.58 19.41
C PRO A 262 45.67 -33.07 18.60
N ALA A 263 45.44 -33.42 17.33
CA ALA A 263 46.50 -33.58 16.32
C ALA A 263 46.10 -32.96 14.96
N LYS A 264 47.08 -32.25 14.40
CA LYS A 264 47.10 -31.60 13.08
C LYS A 264 47.32 -32.62 11.95
N GLY A 265 46.85 -32.29 10.74
CA GLY A 265 47.34 -32.86 9.46
C GLY A 265 46.30 -32.67 8.35
N LYS A 266 46.45 -31.66 7.47
CA LYS A 266 47.16 -31.64 6.18
C LYS A 266 46.64 -32.62 5.10
N THR A 267 46.19 -32.01 4.00
CA THR A 267 46.51 -32.27 2.58
C THR A 267 45.81 -33.38 1.78
N SER A 268 45.13 -32.94 0.70
CA SER A 268 45.40 -33.26 -0.73
C SER A 268 44.41 -34.14 -1.51
N SER A 269 43.91 -33.56 -2.62
CA SER A 269 43.60 -34.16 -3.94
C SER A 269 42.46 -35.21 -3.98
N ARG A 270 41.78 -35.54 -5.09
CA ARG A 270 41.95 -35.31 -6.53
C ARG A 270 40.63 -35.75 -7.21
N ALA A 271 40.19 -34.99 -8.21
CA ALA A 271 39.66 -35.39 -9.52
C ALA A 271 39.06 -36.80 -9.79
N ALA A 272 37.89 -36.83 -10.46
CA ALA A 272 37.50 -37.66 -11.63
C ALA A 272 35.95 -37.67 -11.72
N ALA A 273 35.32 -37.05 -12.71
CA ALA A 273 35.06 -37.59 -14.06
C ALA A 273 34.33 -38.95 -14.04
N VAL A 274 33.01 -38.93 -14.26
CA VAL A 274 32.28 -40.08 -14.82
C VAL A 274 31.35 -39.59 -15.93
N ARG A 275 31.60 -40.17 -17.10
CA ARG A 275 30.89 -40.07 -18.37
C ARG A 275 30.22 -41.43 -18.59
N GLY A 276 28.96 -41.46 -19.02
CA GLY A 276 28.27 -42.63 -19.55
C GLY A 276 26.79 -42.28 -19.75
N SER A 277 26.21 -42.13 -20.95
CA SER A 277 26.11 -42.95 -22.16
C SER A 277 24.77 -43.71 -22.24
N ARG A 278 23.97 -43.30 -23.26
CA ARG A 278 23.21 -44.12 -24.24
C ARG A 278 22.03 -44.99 -23.79
N GLY A 279 20.98 -44.95 -24.64
CA GLY A 279 20.06 -46.06 -24.96
C GLY A 279 18.62 -45.59 -25.13
N MET A 280 18.17 -45.33 -26.37
CA MET A 280 17.23 -46.17 -27.16
C MET A 280 15.74 -45.98 -26.76
N SER A 281 14.91 -45.36 -27.60
CA SER A 281 14.07 -45.99 -28.68
C SER A 281 12.90 -46.76 -28.06
N ASP A 282 11.62 -46.67 -28.43
CA ASP A 282 10.83 -46.00 -29.48
C ASP A 282 9.32 -46.27 -29.08
N PRO A 283 8.28 -46.42 -29.94
CA PRO A 283 7.10 -45.54 -29.95
C PRO A 283 5.73 -46.23 -29.67
N SER A 284 4.66 -45.42 -29.80
CA SER A 284 3.24 -45.78 -30.06
C SER A 284 2.40 -46.43 -28.95
N SER A 285 1.29 -45.76 -28.60
CA SER A 285 -0.06 -46.23 -28.97
C SER A 285 -1.13 -45.17 -28.68
N ASP A 286 -1.79 -44.73 -29.75
CA ASP A 286 -3.12 -44.13 -29.75
C ASP A 286 -4.15 -45.12 -29.20
N THR A 287 -5.01 -44.66 -28.30
CA THR A 287 -6.36 -45.24 -28.09
C THR A 287 -7.37 -44.10 -27.94
N PRO A 288 -8.46 -44.09 -28.73
CA PRO A 288 -9.58 -43.21 -28.50
C PRO A 288 -10.49 -43.84 -27.43
N ASN A 289 -10.58 -43.22 -26.27
CA ASN A 289 -11.47 -43.68 -25.20
C ASN A 289 -12.89 -43.14 -25.44
N GLU A 290 -13.75 -44.04 -25.92
CA GLU A 290 -15.18 -43.86 -26.10
C GLU A 290 -15.84 -43.79 -24.72
N ASN A 291 -16.22 -42.57 -24.30
CA ASN A 291 -16.96 -42.36 -23.06
C ASN A 291 -18.40 -42.85 -23.22
N VAL A 292 -18.63 -44.08 -22.80
CA VAL A 292 -19.94 -44.67 -22.55
C VAL A 292 -20.59 -43.94 -21.36
N MET A 293 -21.80 -43.43 -21.58
CA MET A 293 -22.68 -42.92 -20.53
C MET A 293 -23.14 -44.09 -19.66
N GLU A 294 -22.51 -44.28 -18.50
CA GLU A 294 -23.06 -45.10 -17.42
C GLU A 294 -23.76 -44.19 -16.41
N GLU A 295 -25.10 -44.22 -16.44
CA GLU A 295 -25.99 -43.75 -15.38
C GLU A 295 -25.75 -44.58 -14.11
N SER A 296 -24.67 -44.26 -13.40
CA SER A 296 -24.37 -44.84 -12.10
C SER A 296 -25.25 -44.17 -11.03
N SER A 297 -26.25 -44.92 -10.59
CA SER A 297 -27.19 -44.59 -9.52
C SER A 297 -26.45 -44.39 -8.19
N TRP A 298 -26.15 -43.12 -7.88
CA TRP A 298 -25.59 -42.68 -6.61
C TRP A 298 -26.60 -42.89 -5.47
N THR A 299 -26.42 -43.97 -4.70
CA THR A 299 -27.07 -44.21 -3.39
C THR A 299 -26.09 -43.96 -2.23
N GLY A 300 -25.11 -43.08 -2.44
CA GLY A 300 -24.13 -42.68 -1.42
C GLY A 300 -24.73 -41.73 -0.39
N THR A 301 -24.71 -42.14 0.88
CA THR A 301 -24.98 -41.30 2.05
C THR A 301 -24.23 -39.97 1.95
N PRO A 302 -24.89 -38.81 2.08
CA PRO A 302 -24.23 -37.52 1.92
C PRO A 302 -23.08 -37.38 2.93
N PRO A 303 -21.87 -36.97 2.50
CA PRO A 303 -20.75 -36.74 3.41
C PRO A 303 -21.17 -35.69 4.43
N SER A 304 -20.94 -35.99 5.71
CA SER A 304 -21.22 -35.09 6.82
C SER A 304 -20.59 -33.72 6.55
N ALA A 305 -21.42 -32.67 6.56
CA ALA A 305 -20.97 -31.32 6.28
C ALA A 305 -19.78 -30.96 7.18
N PRO A 306 -18.70 -30.36 6.65
CA PRO A 306 -17.58 -29.93 7.46
C PRO A 306 -18.08 -28.98 8.54
N THR A 307 -17.87 -29.37 9.80
CA THR A 307 -18.19 -28.53 10.95
C THR A 307 -17.23 -27.35 10.92
N PHE A 308 -17.70 -26.20 10.43
CA PHE A 308 -16.93 -24.97 10.46
C PHE A 308 -16.70 -24.59 11.93
N ALA A 309 -15.44 -24.52 12.34
CA ALA A 309 -15.08 -23.95 13.63
C ALA A 309 -15.70 -22.54 13.71
N PRO A 310 -16.36 -22.19 14.83
CA PRO A 310 -16.97 -20.87 14.97
C PRO A 310 -15.91 -19.80 14.73
N PRO A 311 -16.25 -18.72 13.99
CA PRO A 311 -15.29 -17.65 13.71
C PRO A 311 -14.72 -17.11 15.03
N PRO A 312 -13.41 -16.82 15.09
CA PRO A 312 -12.81 -16.27 16.29
C PRO A 312 -13.55 -15.00 16.71
N PRO A 313 -13.80 -14.79 18.02
CA PRO A 313 -14.54 -13.62 18.47
C PRO A 313 -13.83 -12.35 18.03
N VAL A 314 -14.58 -11.44 17.41
CA VAL A 314 -14.09 -10.13 16.99
C VAL A 314 -13.59 -9.39 18.22
N ARG A 315 -12.28 -9.17 18.33
CA ARG A 315 -11.69 -8.44 19.46
C ARG A 315 -12.05 -6.97 19.33
N VAL A 316 -12.82 -6.47 20.30
CA VAL A 316 -13.12 -5.04 20.41
C VAL A 316 -11.80 -4.29 20.65
N PRO A 317 -11.50 -3.22 19.90
CA PRO A 317 -10.28 -2.44 20.11
C PRO A 317 -10.20 -1.88 21.53
N SER A 318 -9.03 -1.97 22.15
CA SER A 318 -8.78 -1.37 23.47
C SER A 318 -8.93 0.16 23.43
N ALA A 319 -9.11 0.78 24.60
CA ALA A 319 -9.20 2.24 24.71
C ALA A 319 -7.94 2.95 24.17
N ALA A 320 -6.75 2.43 24.49
CA ALA A 320 -5.49 2.92 23.93
C ALA A 320 -5.46 2.81 22.40
N SER A 321 -5.92 1.70 21.84
CA SER A 321 -5.98 1.54 20.38
C SER A 321 -6.92 2.52 19.70
N ARG A 322 -8.05 2.86 20.33
CA ARG A 322 -8.95 3.91 19.82
C ARG A 322 -8.30 5.29 19.90
N ALA A 323 -7.72 5.66 21.04
CA ALA A 323 -7.06 6.97 21.21
C ALA A 323 -5.90 7.18 20.22
N PHE A 324 -5.06 6.16 20.01
CA PHE A 324 -3.99 6.23 19.00
C PHE A 324 -4.56 6.34 17.58
N ALA A 325 -5.61 5.58 17.25
CA ALA A 325 -6.26 5.65 15.94
C ALA A 325 -6.87 7.04 15.67
N ASP A 326 -7.43 7.69 16.69
CA ASP A 326 -7.99 9.04 16.60
C ASP A 326 -6.90 10.09 16.32
N ALA A 327 -5.73 9.99 16.97
CA ALA A 327 -4.57 10.83 16.68
C ALA A 327 -4.09 10.65 15.23
N MET A 328 -3.97 9.38 14.78
CA MET A 328 -3.59 9.06 13.40
C MET A 328 -4.62 9.55 12.37
N ALA A 329 -5.91 9.53 12.69
CA ALA A 329 -6.96 10.08 11.84
C ALA A 329 -6.84 11.61 11.68
N SER A 330 -6.43 12.33 12.73
CA SER A 330 -6.12 13.77 12.64
C SER A 330 -4.88 14.04 11.80
N LEU A 331 -3.83 13.22 11.93
CA LEU A 331 -2.65 13.30 11.09
C LEU A 331 -2.98 13.15 9.59
N ARG A 332 -3.80 12.15 9.24
CA ARG A 332 -4.22 11.87 7.84
C ARG A 332 -5.06 13.00 7.23
N ARG A 333 -5.86 13.68 8.05
CA ARG A 333 -6.67 14.83 7.62
C ARG A 333 -5.86 16.13 7.48
N GLY A 334 -4.59 16.13 7.89
CA GLY A 334 -3.75 17.33 7.89
C GLY A 334 -4.02 18.29 9.05
N ASN A 335 -4.81 17.87 10.05
CA ASN A 335 -5.12 18.67 11.24
C ASN A 335 -3.98 18.52 12.26
N TYR A 336 -2.82 19.10 11.95
CA TYR A 336 -1.58 18.82 12.67
C TYR A 336 -1.55 19.34 14.12
N ALA A 337 -2.23 20.44 14.42
CA ALA A 337 -2.33 20.95 15.79
C ALA A 337 -3.10 19.97 16.70
N ASP A 338 -4.34 19.60 16.31
CA ASP A 338 -5.17 18.61 17.00
C ASP A 338 -4.48 17.23 17.09
N CYS A 339 -3.74 16.85 16.05
CA CYS A 339 -2.93 15.64 16.06
C CYS A 339 -1.86 15.66 17.17
N ALA A 340 -1.12 16.77 17.31
CA ALA A 340 -0.10 16.91 18.35
C ALA A 340 -0.71 16.83 19.77
N ASP A 341 -1.84 17.49 19.99
CA ASP A 341 -2.54 17.47 21.27
C ASP A 341 -3.02 16.06 21.63
N LYS A 342 -3.55 15.31 20.66
CA LYS A 342 -3.99 13.92 20.85
C LYS A 342 -2.83 12.97 21.15
N PHE A 343 -1.68 13.13 20.51
CA PHE A 343 -0.50 12.33 20.86
C PHE A 343 0.04 12.66 22.25
N GLU A 344 0.02 13.93 22.68
CA GLU A 344 0.37 14.31 24.05
C GLU A 344 -0.58 13.66 25.08
N GLN A 345 -1.89 13.69 24.80
CA GLN A 345 -2.88 13.01 25.61
C GLN A 345 -2.66 11.49 25.65
N PHE A 346 -2.32 10.88 24.53
CA PHE A 346 -2.04 9.44 24.46
C PHE A 346 -0.84 9.05 25.34
N VAL A 347 0.29 9.77 25.22
CA VAL A 347 1.52 9.48 25.98
C VAL A 347 1.31 9.70 27.48
N SER A 348 0.54 10.72 27.87
CA SER A 348 0.21 10.97 29.28
C SER A 348 -0.76 9.95 29.87
N THR A 349 -1.75 9.49 29.09
CA THR A 349 -2.77 8.53 29.56
C THR A 349 -2.27 7.08 29.55
N TYR A 350 -1.44 6.72 28.56
CA TYR A 350 -0.98 5.35 28.32
C TYR A 350 0.55 5.24 28.25
N PRO A 351 1.30 5.66 29.29
CA PRO A 351 2.77 5.72 29.22
C PRO A 351 3.45 4.36 29.03
N ALA A 352 2.77 3.26 29.41
CA ALA A 352 3.26 1.89 29.29
C ALA A 352 2.83 1.18 27.97
N ASP A 353 2.01 1.80 27.12
CA ASP A 353 1.64 1.20 25.83
C ASP A 353 2.88 1.15 24.92
N ALA A 354 3.04 0.05 24.17
CA ALA A 354 4.18 -0.14 23.28
C ALA A 354 4.31 0.98 22.23
N ARG A 355 3.22 1.66 21.89
CA ARG A 355 3.19 2.78 20.94
C ARG A 355 3.48 4.13 21.57
N ALA A 356 3.68 4.23 22.89
CA ALA A 356 3.97 5.50 23.54
C ALA A 356 5.28 6.13 23.04
N ASP A 357 6.24 5.31 22.59
CA ASP A 357 7.47 5.79 21.92
C ASP A 357 7.12 6.53 20.62
N GLU A 358 6.39 5.83 19.74
CA GLU A 358 6.01 6.32 18.42
C GLU A 358 5.11 7.56 18.55
N ALA A 359 4.18 7.58 19.50
CA ALA A 359 3.31 8.72 19.76
C ALA A 359 4.10 9.99 20.17
N ASP A 360 5.11 9.88 21.04
CA ASP A 360 5.90 11.02 21.49
C ASP A 360 6.74 11.61 20.33
N TYR A 361 7.28 10.75 19.45
CA TYR A 361 7.94 11.19 18.21
C TYR A 361 6.94 11.83 17.22
N LEU A 362 5.80 11.19 16.95
CA LEU A 362 4.80 11.68 16.01
C LEU A 362 4.21 13.03 16.44
N ARG A 363 4.18 13.32 17.74
CA ARG A 363 3.84 14.66 18.25
C ARG A 363 4.82 15.72 17.76
N ALA A 364 6.14 15.47 17.82
CA ALA A 364 7.14 16.41 17.30
C ALA A 364 6.98 16.63 15.79
N VAL A 365 6.72 15.56 15.02
CA VAL A 365 6.43 15.63 13.58
C VAL A 365 5.18 16.48 13.30
N ALA A 366 4.11 16.25 14.06
CA ALA A 366 2.86 17.00 13.90
C ALA A 366 3.07 18.50 14.20
N LEU A 367 3.77 18.85 15.29
CA LEU A 367 4.11 20.24 15.61
C LEU A 367 4.93 20.91 14.49
N GLN A 368 5.90 20.19 13.92
CA GLN A 368 6.70 20.70 12.81
C GLN A 368 5.83 20.99 11.57
N ARG A 369 4.93 20.07 11.21
CA ARG A 369 4.01 20.25 10.07
C ARG A 369 2.94 21.33 10.31
N ALA A 370 2.62 21.62 11.57
CA ALA A 370 1.77 22.74 11.95
C ALA A 370 2.48 24.11 11.87
N GLY A 371 3.79 24.15 11.56
CA GLY A 371 4.58 25.38 11.58
C GLY A 371 4.99 25.85 12.99
N ARG A 372 4.74 25.04 14.03
CA ARG A 372 5.09 25.33 15.42
C ARG A 372 6.53 24.87 15.73
N THR A 373 7.50 25.43 15.01
CA THR A 373 8.89 24.95 14.99
C THR A 373 9.55 24.93 16.37
N ALA A 374 9.34 25.96 17.20
CA ALA A 374 9.92 26.01 18.55
C ALA A 374 9.41 24.87 19.44
N GLU A 375 8.12 24.55 19.34
CA GLU A 375 7.50 23.47 20.10
C GLU A 375 7.90 22.10 19.56
N ALA A 376 8.06 21.95 18.24
CA ALA A 376 8.58 20.74 17.63
C ALA A 376 9.99 20.42 18.13
N VAL A 377 10.87 21.43 18.20
CA VAL A 377 12.23 21.29 18.78
C VAL A 377 12.16 20.87 20.24
N ALA A 378 11.28 21.49 21.03
CA ALA A 378 11.10 21.15 22.44
C ALA A 378 10.58 19.70 22.62
N ALA A 379 9.63 19.27 21.80
CA ALA A 379 9.11 17.91 21.80
C ALA A 379 10.17 16.88 21.37
N ALA A 380 10.97 17.18 20.33
CA ALA A 380 12.07 16.32 19.90
C ALA A 380 13.16 16.16 20.98
N LYS A 381 13.53 17.25 21.66
CA LYS A 381 14.47 17.20 22.81
C LYS A 381 13.92 16.36 23.96
N ARG A 382 12.63 16.49 24.25
CA ARG A 382 11.94 15.65 25.26
C ARG A 382 12.02 14.17 24.89
N TYR A 383 11.70 13.83 23.64
CA TYR A 383 11.80 12.46 23.11
C TYR A 383 13.20 11.89 23.29
N LEU A 384 14.25 12.65 22.92
CA LEU A 384 15.64 12.19 23.06
C LEU A 384 16.04 11.96 24.53
N ALA A 385 15.50 12.75 25.46
CA ALA A 385 15.76 12.60 26.89
C ALA A 385 15.01 11.39 27.49
N THR A 386 13.75 11.17 27.11
CA THR A 386 12.92 10.08 27.65
C THR A 386 13.19 8.74 26.98
N ARG A 387 13.56 8.74 25.69
CA ARG A 387 13.76 7.55 24.84
C ARG A 387 15.16 7.55 24.19
N PRO A 388 16.24 7.39 24.98
CA PRO A 388 17.61 7.45 24.46
C PRO A 388 17.93 6.36 23.42
N LYS A 389 17.17 5.25 23.40
CA LYS A 389 17.28 4.14 22.44
C LYS A 389 16.06 4.02 21.53
N GLY A 390 15.25 5.07 21.42
CA GLY A 390 14.04 5.08 20.59
C GLY A 390 14.35 4.91 19.10
N ALA A 391 13.44 4.25 18.37
CA ALA A 391 13.62 3.94 16.95
C ALA A 391 13.77 5.19 16.06
N HIS A 392 13.30 6.35 16.53
CA HIS A 392 13.30 7.61 15.79
C HIS A 392 14.36 8.62 16.27
N ARG A 393 15.36 8.15 17.03
CA ARG A 393 16.41 9.01 17.61
C ARG A 393 17.08 9.92 16.56
N ALA A 394 17.54 9.35 15.45
CA ALA A 394 18.25 10.11 14.42
C ALA A 394 17.37 11.19 13.76
N ASP A 395 16.06 10.96 13.64
CA ASP A 395 15.14 11.94 13.10
C ASP A 395 14.85 13.05 14.11
N ALA A 396 14.70 12.68 15.39
CA ALA A 396 14.52 13.63 16.47
C ALA A 396 15.76 14.51 16.70
N GLU A 397 16.98 14.00 16.56
CA GLU A 397 18.23 14.79 16.61
C GLU A 397 18.24 15.87 15.53
N ARG A 398 17.85 15.53 14.28
CA ARG A 398 17.73 16.51 13.20
C ARG A 398 16.66 17.57 13.47
N MET A 399 15.51 17.18 14.04
CA MET A 399 14.46 18.15 14.42
C MET A 399 14.91 19.04 15.57
N ALA A 400 15.70 18.52 16.51
CA ALA A 400 16.22 19.27 17.65
C ALA A 400 17.33 20.26 17.27
N GLY A 401 17.90 20.13 16.07
CA GLY A 401 19.00 20.96 15.57
C GLY A 401 20.37 20.55 16.11
N ASN A 402 20.54 19.27 16.48
CA ASN A 402 21.81 18.72 16.98
C ASN A 402 22.65 18.08 15.87
#